data_AF-A0A952IT66-F1
#
_entry.id   AF-A0A952IT66-F1
#
_cell.length_a   1.000
_cell.length_b   1.000
_cell.length_c   1.000
_cell.angle_alpha   90.00
_cell.angle_beta   90.00
_cell.angle_gamma   90.00
#
_symmetry.space_group_name_H-M   'P 1'
#
loop_
_entity.id
_entity.type
_entity.pdbx_description
1 polymer ?
#
loop_
_entity_poly.entity_id
_entity_poly.type
_entity_poly.pdbx_seq_one_letter_code
_entity_poly.pdbx_strand_id
1 'polypeptide(L)'
;MNPVKYRFFSAVALALSFLITGSAKAEINTCEWSVSATFDEGAPRDYFHISNESTGPWAISAFNLDLEPSAGQLIFDTEAGGKGVEVFQLFDAEPGSVTMKEGKIPNDGDTELQLSFNGFAAGETFSFSIDVDDQLVDSALGQIRVSGSEMAGSVMQIKMVNDRGEQRTQQLRFNDKNKSVIEVSGC
;
A
#
# COMPACT_ATOMS: atom_id res chain seq x y z
N MET A 1 71.00 -69.65 1.32
CA MET A 1 69.78 -69.80 0.51
C MET A 1 68.66 -69.00 1.15
N ASN A 2 68.11 -68.06 0.39
CA ASN A 2 66.88 -67.26 0.54
C ASN A 2 66.64 -66.31 1.75
N PRO A 3 66.21 -65.06 1.49
CA PRO A 3 66.06 -63.99 2.49
C PRO A 3 64.62 -63.84 2.99
N VAL A 4 64.43 -63.29 4.20
CA VAL A 4 63.10 -62.82 4.66
C VAL A 4 63.04 -61.30 4.69
N LYS A 5 61.97 -60.80 4.07
CA LYS A 5 61.70 -59.47 3.56
C LYS A 5 61.40 -58.43 4.66
N TYR A 6 61.96 -57.23 4.51
CA TYR A 6 61.45 -56.01 5.14
C TYR A 6 60.05 -55.69 4.62
N ARG A 7 59.11 -55.35 5.51
CA ARG A 7 57.83 -54.74 5.15
C ARG A 7 57.77 -53.32 5.70
N PHE A 8 57.89 -52.35 4.79
CA PHE A 8 57.52 -50.96 5.01
C PHE A 8 55.99 -50.86 5.18
N PHE A 9 55.52 -50.31 6.29
CA PHE A 9 54.14 -49.84 6.42
C PHE A 9 54.08 -48.42 5.85
N SER A 10 53.32 -48.25 4.77
CA SER A 10 52.98 -46.94 4.21
C SER A 10 51.83 -46.35 5.02
N ALA A 11 52.05 -45.21 5.67
CA ALA A 11 51.00 -44.44 6.31
C ALA A 11 50.29 -43.59 5.25
N VAL A 12 49.03 -43.90 4.96
CA VAL A 12 48.16 -43.06 4.13
C VAL A 12 47.65 -41.92 5.00
N ALA A 13 48.13 -40.71 4.76
CA ALA A 13 47.60 -39.50 5.37
C ALA A 13 46.30 -39.12 4.68
N LEU A 14 45.17 -39.26 5.38
CA LEU A 14 43.85 -38.83 4.93
C LEU A 14 43.74 -37.31 5.14
N ALA A 15 43.82 -36.54 4.06
CA ALA A 15 43.57 -35.10 4.10
C ALA A 15 42.06 -34.85 4.20
N LEU A 16 41.61 -34.38 5.35
CA LEU A 16 40.21 -34.00 5.60
C LEU A 16 39.99 -32.57 5.09
N SER A 17 39.44 -32.42 3.89
CA SER A 17 39.04 -31.13 3.33
C SER A 17 37.76 -30.63 4.01
N PHE A 18 37.89 -29.61 4.86
CA PHE A 18 36.77 -28.88 5.44
C PHE A 18 36.15 -27.99 4.35
N LEU A 19 35.02 -28.41 3.77
CA LEU A 19 34.19 -27.57 2.91
C LEU A 19 33.47 -26.55 3.79
N ILE A 20 33.97 -25.31 3.80
CA ILE A 20 33.25 -24.18 4.38
C ILE A 20 32.09 -23.85 3.43
N THR A 21 30.89 -24.35 3.74
CA THR A 21 29.67 -23.90 3.07
C THR A 21 29.36 -22.48 3.54
N GLY A 22 29.73 -21.48 2.74
CA GLY A 22 29.27 -20.11 2.96
C GLY A 22 27.75 -20.07 2.90
N SER A 23 27.11 -19.63 3.98
CA SER A 23 25.69 -19.29 3.93
C SER A 23 25.52 -18.07 3.04
N ALA A 24 24.87 -18.24 1.89
CA ALA A 24 24.39 -17.10 1.12
C ALA A 24 23.43 -16.31 2.01
N LYS A 25 23.78 -15.06 2.34
CA LYS A 25 22.78 -14.13 2.88
C LYS A 25 21.78 -13.92 1.75
N ALA A 26 20.50 -14.19 2.00
CA ALA A 26 19.45 -13.74 1.12
C ALA A 26 19.62 -12.22 0.98
N GLU A 27 19.91 -11.75 -0.23
CA GLU A 27 19.81 -10.32 -0.51
C GLU A 27 18.33 -9.98 -0.36
N ILE A 28 18.00 -9.15 0.63
CA ILE A 28 16.67 -8.56 0.72
C ILE A 28 16.54 -7.75 -0.56
N ASN A 29 15.65 -8.17 -1.44
CA ASN A 29 15.28 -7.39 -2.61
C ASN A 29 14.62 -6.11 -2.10
N THR A 30 15.40 -5.04 -1.94
CA THR A 30 14.91 -3.74 -1.46
C THR A 30 14.06 -3.02 -2.49
N CYS A 31 13.72 -3.68 -3.59
CA CYS A 31 13.05 -3.12 -4.75
C CYS A 31 11.67 -3.70 -5.00
N GLU A 32 11.21 -4.60 -4.15
CA GLU A 32 9.84 -5.10 -4.15
C GLU A 32 8.99 -4.28 -3.18
N TRP A 33 8.22 -3.38 -3.76
CA TRP A 33 7.18 -2.69 -3.02
C TRP A 33 5.87 -2.73 -3.79
N SER A 34 4.81 -2.97 -3.04
CA SER A 34 3.45 -3.08 -3.53
C SER A 34 2.54 -2.28 -2.62
N VAL A 35 1.64 -1.50 -3.20
CA VAL A 35 0.60 -0.80 -2.46
C VAL A 35 -0.71 -0.98 -3.20
N SER A 36 -1.75 -1.30 -2.45
CA SER A 36 -3.12 -1.34 -2.95
C SER A 36 -3.98 -0.29 -2.24
N ALA A 37 -4.95 0.25 -2.97
CA ALA A 37 -5.99 1.11 -2.45
C ALA A 37 -7.33 0.63 -3.01
N THR A 38 -8.33 0.46 -2.16
CA THR A 38 -9.69 0.13 -2.57
C THR A 38 -10.68 1.11 -1.94
N PHE A 39 -11.74 1.39 -2.69
CA PHE A 39 -12.90 2.11 -2.21
C PHE A 39 -14.10 1.18 -2.24
N ASP A 40 -14.72 1.01 -1.09
CA ASP A 40 -15.91 0.20 -0.89
C ASP A 40 -17.07 1.14 -0.55
N GLU A 41 -17.95 1.33 -1.54
CA GLU A 41 -19.24 2.01 -1.39
C GLU A 41 -20.09 1.24 -0.38
N GLY A 42 -20.53 1.90 0.68
CA GLY A 42 -21.19 1.24 1.80
C GLY A 42 -22.37 2.02 2.36
N ALA A 43 -23.47 1.31 2.66
CA ALA A 43 -24.58 1.89 3.43
C ALA A 43 -24.46 1.45 4.90
N PRO A 44 -24.20 2.36 5.87
CA PRO A 44 -24.35 3.82 5.78
C PRO A 44 -23.03 4.63 5.65
N ARG A 45 -21.90 3.99 5.38
CA ARG A 45 -20.59 4.66 5.29
C ARG A 45 -19.75 4.05 4.19
N ASP A 46 -19.09 4.90 3.44
CA ASP A 46 -18.04 4.49 2.52
C ASP A 46 -16.73 4.23 3.23
N TYR A 47 -15.92 3.36 2.63
CA TYR A 47 -14.66 2.94 3.18
C TYR A 47 -13.53 3.01 2.16
N PHE A 48 -12.41 3.60 2.58
CA PHE A 48 -11.13 3.46 1.89
C PHE A 48 -10.26 2.48 2.67
N HIS A 49 -9.66 1.53 1.94
CA HIS A 49 -8.67 0.61 2.48
C HIS A 49 -7.36 0.76 1.71
N ILE A 50 -6.29 1.11 2.43
CA ILE A 50 -4.95 1.23 1.88
C ILE A 50 -4.11 0.13 2.52
N SER A 51 -3.41 -0.67 1.73
CA SER A 51 -2.52 -1.72 2.22
C SER A 51 -1.12 -1.55 1.66
N ASN A 52 -0.12 -1.64 2.55
CA ASN A 52 1.27 -1.74 2.15
C ASN A 52 1.63 -3.22 2.00
N GLU A 53 1.55 -3.74 0.78
CA GLU A 53 1.78 -5.14 0.44
C GLU A 53 3.25 -5.43 0.07
N SER A 54 4.15 -4.51 0.39
CA SER A 54 5.58 -4.65 0.11
C SER A 54 6.19 -5.85 0.84
N THR A 55 7.23 -6.46 0.27
CA THR A 55 8.06 -7.49 0.91
C THR A 55 9.39 -6.92 1.43
N GLY A 56 9.79 -5.74 0.94
CA GLY A 56 10.99 -5.01 1.36
C GLY A 56 10.77 -4.00 2.50
N PRO A 57 11.81 -3.25 2.90
CA PRO A 57 11.80 -2.36 4.07
C PRO A 57 11.04 -1.04 3.85
N TRP A 58 10.11 -0.98 2.90
CA TRP A 58 9.38 0.22 2.54
C TRP A 58 8.16 0.43 3.43
N ALA A 59 8.04 1.62 4.01
CA ALA A 59 6.89 2.09 4.74
C ALA A 59 6.22 3.25 4.01
N ILE A 60 4.88 3.32 4.07
CA ILE A 60 4.15 4.51 3.62
C ILE A 60 4.34 5.60 4.69
N SER A 61 4.74 6.79 4.27
CA SER A 61 4.93 7.95 5.15
C SER A 61 3.80 8.96 5.02
N ALA A 62 3.17 9.02 3.85
CA ALA A 62 2.02 9.87 3.58
C ALA A 62 1.29 9.41 2.32
N PHE A 63 0.02 9.81 2.20
CA PHE A 63 -0.68 9.82 0.93
C PHE A 63 -1.50 11.10 0.74
N ASN A 64 -1.79 11.42 -0.52
CA ASN A 64 -2.77 12.41 -0.96
C ASN A 64 -3.78 11.71 -1.88
N LEU A 65 -5.05 11.75 -1.52
CA LEU A 65 -6.16 11.29 -2.36
C LEU A 65 -6.79 12.49 -3.03
N ASP A 66 -6.93 12.42 -4.35
CA ASP A 66 -7.54 13.43 -5.21
C ASP A 66 -8.67 12.79 -6.03
N LEU A 67 -9.89 13.27 -5.79
CA LEU A 67 -11.12 12.84 -6.44
C LEU A 67 -11.48 13.69 -7.66
N GLU A 68 -10.83 14.85 -7.88
CA GLU A 68 -11.13 15.76 -9.00
C GLU A 68 -11.11 15.07 -10.37
N PRO A 69 -10.16 14.15 -10.68
CA PRO A 69 -10.11 13.49 -11.99
C PRO A 69 -11.06 12.28 -12.12
N SER A 70 -11.93 12.04 -11.14
CA SER A 70 -12.88 10.93 -11.16
C SER A 70 -13.93 11.08 -12.27
N ALA A 71 -14.41 9.96 -12.80
CA ALA A 71 -15.45 9.94 -13.82
C ALA A 71 -16.80 10.46 -13.28
N GLY A 72 -17.07 10.26 -12.00
CA GLY A 72 -18.28 10.72 -11.29
C GLY A 72 -18.23 12.17 -10.80
N GLN A 73 -17.14 12.91 -11.08
CA GLN A 73 -16.94 14.26 -10.54
C GLN A 73 -17.09 14.29 -9.00
N LEU A 74 -16.54 13.25 -8.36
CA LEU A 74 -16.75 12.93 -6.96
C LEU A 74 -16.24 14.02 -6.03
N ILE A 75 -16.96 14.21 -4.92
CA ILE A 75 -16.61 15.13 -3.84
C ILE A 75 -16.74 14.43 -2.48
N PHE A 76 -16.09 14.96 -1.45
CA PHE A 76 -16.35 14.53 -0.08
C PHE A 76 -17.58 15.26 0.49
N ASP A 77 -18.62 14.53 0.91
CA ASP A 77 -19.75 15.10 1.65
C ASP A 77 -19.50 14.97 3.16
N THR A 78 -19.37 16.11 3.82
CA THR A 78 -19.06 16.16 5.26
C THR A 78 -20.00 17.07 6.05
N GLU A 79 -21.05 17.62 5.41
CA GLU A 79 -21.95 18.58 6.05
C GLU A 79 -23.42 18.36 5.69
N ALA A 80 -24.28 18.32 6.71
CA ALA A 80 -25.71 18.24 6.53
C ALA A 80 -26.26 19.38 5.66
N GLY A 81 -26.79 19.05 4.48
CA GLY A 81 -27.34 20.04 3.55
C GLY A 81 -26.27 20.89 2.85
N GLY A 82 -25.03 20.37 2.80
CA GLY A 82 -23.91 20.93 2.06
C GLY A 82 -24.02 20.70 0.55
N LYS A 83 -22.87 20.51 -0.08
CA LYS A 83 -22.71 20.26 -1.52
C LYS A 83 -23.03 18.83 -1.92
N GLY A 84 -22.96 17.89 -0.98
CA GLY A 84 -23.50 16.55 -1.16
C GLY A 84 -25.03 16.51 -1.08
N VAL A 85 -25.58 15.32 -1.18
CA VAL A 85 -27.01 15.05 -1.29
C VAL A 85 -27.44 14.11 -0.16
N GLU A 86 -28.47 14.51 0.58
CA GLU A 86 -29.08 13.74 1.67
C GLU A 86 -28.19 13.47 2.90
N VAL A 87 -27.46 12.34 2.93
CA VAL A 87 -26.72 11.85 4.11
C VAL A 87 -25.25 12.23 3.95
N PHE A 88 -24.63 12.64 5.06
CA PHE A 88 -23.21 13.00 5.13
C PHE A 88 -22.49 12.19 6.21
N GLN A 89 -21.19 12.00 6.07
CA GLN A 89 -20.34 11.35 7.06
C GLN A 89 -18.99 12.05 7.19
N LEU A 90 -18.60 12.33 8.43
CA LEU A 90 -17.28 12.87 8.72
C LEU A 90 -16.21 11.79 8.56
N PHE A 91 -14.98 12.25 8.32
CA PHE A 91 -13.80 11.39 8.40
C PHE A 91 -13.70 10.69 9.75
N ASP A 92 -13.58 9.36 9.73
CA ASP A 92 -13.26 8.55 10.88
C ASP A 92 -12.24 7.47 10.51
N ALA A 93 -11.15 7.39 11.26
CA ALA A 93 -10.10 6.40 11.03
C ALA A 93 -10.43 5.12 11.80
N GLU A 94 -10.43 3.98 11.10
CA GLU A 94 -10.69 2.70 11.74
C GLU A 94 -9.54 2.32 12.68
N PRO A 95 -9.82 1.70 13.85
CA PRO A 95 -8.78 1.24 14.76
C PRO A 95 -7.82 0.25 14.08
N GLY A 96 -6.51 0.44 14.28
CA GLY A 96 -5.48 -0.40 13.68
C GLY A 96 -4.08 -0.16 14.24
N SER A 97 -3.07 -0.82 13.67
CA SER A 97 -1.67 -0.63 14.05
C SER A 97 -1.03 0.63 13.45
N VAL A 98 -1.55 1.08 12.30
CA VAL A 98 -1.07 2.29 11.61
C VAL A 98 -1.54 3.52 12.37
N THR A 99 -0.59 4.37 12.77
CA THR A 99 -0.88 5.60 13.51
C THR A 99 -0.71 6.82 12.60
N MET A 100 -1.79 7.57 12.42
CA MET A 100 -1.74 8.89 11.77
C MET A 100 -0.90 9.87 12.60
N LYS A 101 -0.08 10.65 11.90
CA LYS A 101 0.70 11.74 12.48
C LYS A 101 -0.07 13.06 12.37
N GLU A 102 -0.42 13.43 11.14
CA GLU A 102 -1.11 14.67 10.77
C GLU A 102 -2.03 14.39 9.58
N GLY A 103 -3.09 15.17 9.43
CA GLY A 103 -3.96 15.12 8.25
C GLY A 103 -4.58 16.46 7.90
N LYS A 104 -4.75 16.71 6.60
CA LYS A 104 -5.64 17.74 6.05
C LYS A 104 -6.92 17.01 5.64
N ILE A 105 -7.88 17.00 6.56
CA ILE A 105 -9.20 16.41 6.34
C ILE A 105 -10.02 17.39 5.49
N PRO A 106 -10.71 16.92 4.44
CA PRO A 106 -11.51 17.77 3.55
C PRO A 106 -12.65 18.45 4.30
N ASN A 107 -13.01 19.66 3.85
CA ASN A 107 -14.32 20.24 4.15
C ASN A 107 -15.34 19.75 3.12
N ASP A 108 -16.59 20.16 3.32
CA ASP A 108 -17.67 19.79 2.44
C ASP A 108 -17.46 20.25 0.98
N GLY A 109 -17.59 19.26 0.10
CA GLY A 109 -17.31 19.26 -1.33
C GLY A 109 -15.91 19.69 -1.74
N ASP A 110 -14.91 19.47 -0.90
CA ASP A 110 -13.52 19.38 -1.34
C ASP A 110 -13.30 18.03 -2.07
N THR A 111 -12.23 17.94 -2.85
CA THR A 111 -11.83 16.73 -3.58
C THR A 111 -10.52 16.11 -3.08
N GLU A 112 -9.84 16.78 -2.14
CA GLU A 112 -8.52 16.38 -1.67
C GLU A 112 -8.51 15.99 -0.18
N LEU A 113 -7.86 14.85 0.12
CA LEU A 113 -7.58 14.40 1.48
C LEU A 113 -6.10 14.02 1.61
N GLN A 114 -5.41 14.57 2.61
CA GLN A 114 -3.97 14.30 2.83
C GLN A 114 -3.73 13.72 4.22
N LEU A 115 -3.06 12.58 4.30
CA LEU A 115 -2.66 11.98 5.57
C LEU A 115 -1.16 11.70 5.60
N SER A 116 -0.57 11.79 6.78
CA SER A 116 0.80 11.35 7.07
C SER A 116 0.82 10.41 8.26
N PHE A 117 1.84 9.54 8.33
CA PHE A 117 1.90 8.44 9.27
C PHE A 117 3.22 8.44 10.04
N ASN A 118 3.17 7.99 11.30
CA ASN A 118 4.40 7.73 12.08
C ASN A 118 5.04 6.38 11.69
N GLY A 119 4.24 5.48 11.15
CA GLY A 119 4.66 4.18 10.66
C GLY A 119 3.49 3.49 9.95
N PHE A 120 3.76 2.99 8.75
CA PHE A 120 2.84 2.21 7.94
C PHE A 120 3.68 1.20 7.14
N ALA A 121 4.21 0.22 7.88
CA ALA A 121 5.17 -0.76 7.42
C ALA A 121 4.56 -1.79 6.46
N ALA A 122 5.42 -2.57 5.83
CA ALA A 122 5.05 -3.73 5.03
C ALA A 122 4.13 -4.68 5.82
N GLY A 123 3.05 -5.12 5.18
CA GLY A 123 2.03 -6.00 5.72
C GLY A 123 0.94 -5.31 6.54
N GLU A 124 1.01 -3.99 6.73
CA GLU A 124 -0.02 -3.25 7.46
C GLU A 124 -1.12 -2.73 6.50
N THR A 125 -2.26 -2.39 7.09
CA THR A 125 -3.42 -1.78 6.42
C THR A 125 -3.90 -0.60 7.25
N PHE A 126 -4.26 0.48 6.58
CA PHE A 126 -4.96 1.62 7.16
C PHE A 126 -6.33 1.74 6.49
N SER A 127 -7.37 1.99 7.27
CA SER A 127 -8.73 2.15 6.76
C SER A 127 -9.40 3.32 7.42
N PHE A 128 -10.24 4.02 6.67
CA PHE A 128 -11.04 5.12 7.17
C PHE A 128 -12.35 5.20 6.40
N SER A 129 -13.35 5.78 7.04
CA SER A 129 -14.61 6.13 6.41
C SER A 129 -14.74 7.64 6.25
N ILE A 130 -15.36 8.06 5.15
CA ILE A 130 -15.80 9.42 4.85
C ILE A 130 -16.78 9.32 3.69
N ASP A 131 -17.86 10.10 3.68
CA ASP A 131 -18.83 10.04 2.58
C ASP A 131 -18.23 10.59 1.28
N VAL A 132 -18.59 9.94 0.17
CA VAL A 132 -18.23 10.39 -1.17
C VAL A 132 -19.48 10.41 -2.05
N ASP A 133 -19.78 11.60 -2.57
CA ASP A 133 -20.94 11.79 -3.44
C ASP A 133 -20.53 11.97 -4.90
N ASP A 134 -21.35 11.43 -5.78
CA ASP A 134 -21.35 11.71 -7.21
C ASP A 134 -21.97 13.08 -7.49
N GLN A 135 -21.49 13.75 -8.56
CA GLN A 135 -22.04 15.04 -8.97
C GLN A 135 -22.72 14.98 -10.35
N LEU A 136 -22.81 13.80 -10.97
CA LEU A 136 -23.49 13.62 -12.25
C LEU A 136 -25.01 13.73 -12.08
N VAL A 137 -25.63 14.55 -12.94
CA VAL A 137 -27.10 14.76 -12.91
C VAL A 137 -27.88 13.48 -13.20
N ASP A 138 -27.32 12.59 -14.03
CA ASP A 138 -27.94 11.33 -14.45
C ASP A 138 -27.09 10.10 -14.03
N SER A 139 -26.71 10.02 -12.74
CA SER A 139 -26.02 8.85 -12.19
C SER A 139 -26.95 7.63 -12.03
N ALA A 140 -26.38 6.42 -12.15
CA ALA A 140 -27.12 5.17 -12.08
C ALA A 140 -27.77 4.92 -10.70
N LEU A 141 -27.17 5.41 -9.61
CA LEU A 141 -27.71 5.33 -8.25
C LEU A 141 -28.11 6.69 -7.67
N GLY A 142 -28.10 7.74 -8.50
CA GLY A 142 -28.22 9.13 -8.06
C GLY A 142 -26.92 9.64 -7.43
N GLN A 143 -26.94 10.89 -6.98
CA GLN A 143 -25.76 11.62 -6.52
C GLN A 143 -25.27 11.22 -5.12
N ILE A 144 -26.08 10.45 -4.39
CA ILE A 144 -25.84 10.05 -2.99
C ILE A 144 -24.89 8.85 -2.82
N ARG A 145 -24.41 8.27 -3.93
CA ARG A 145 -23.60 7.04 -3.94
C ARG A 145 -22.67 7.02 -5.13
N VAL A 146 -21.53 6.37 -4.95
CA VAL A 146 -20.60 6.04 -6.02
C VAL A 146 -20.93 4.66 -6.60
N SER A 147 -21.20 4.63 -7.88
CA SER A 147 -21.67 3.47 -8.62
C SER A 147 -20.81 3.16 -9.85
N GLY A 148 -20.74 1.88 -10.21
CA GLY A 148 -20.06 1.43 -11.42
C GLY A 148 -18.61 1.92 -11.50
N SER A 149 -18.33 2.79 -12.47
CA SER A 149 -16.99 3.31 -12.75
C SER A 149 -16.78 4.75 -12.29
N GLU A 150 -17.64 5.31 -11.43
CA GLU A 150 -17.58 6.73 -11.04
C GLU A 150 -16.29 7.11 -10.30
N MET A 151 -15.70 6.21 -9.50
CA MET A 151 -14.38 6.41 -8.88
C MET A 151 -13.21 6.36 -9.88
N ALA A 152 -13.42 5.79 -11.08
CA ALA A 152 -12.35 5.62 -12.04
C ALA A 152 -11.74 6.96 -12.42
N GLY A 153 -10.42 7.07 -12.35
CA GLY A 153 -9.72 8.31 -12.63
C GLY A 153 -9.17 9.00 -11.38
N SER A 154 -9.79 8.83 -10.20
CA SER A 154 -9.26 9.32 -8.92
C SER A 154 -7.81 8.89 -8.72
N VAL A 155 -7.00 9.76 -8.13
CA VAL A 155 -5.56 9.56 -7.98
C VAL A 155 -5.18 9.54 -6.51
N MET A 156 -4.42 8.52 -6.10
CA MET A 156 -3.73 8.51 -4.82
C MET A 156 -2.23 8.62 -5.04
N GLN A 157 -1.63 9.71 -4.55
CA GLN A 157 -0.18 9.87 -4.53
C GLN A 157 0.36 9.41 -3.19
N ILE A 158 1.22 8.39 -3.19
CA ILE A 158 1.85 7.85 -1.99
C ILE A 158 3.31 8.26 -1.88
N LYS A 159 3.77 8.52 -0.67
CA LYS A 159 5.19 8.73 -0.34
C LYS A 159 5.67 7.56 0.48
N MET A 160 6.69 6.87 0.00
CA MET A 160 7.31 5.76 0.71
C MET A 160 8.71 6.11 1.18
N VAL A 161 9.11 5.53 2.30
CA VAL A 161 10.44 5.66 2.89
C VAL A 161 10.97 4.28 3.28
N ASN A 162 12.25 4.00 3.04
CA ASN A 162 12.88 2.77 3.53
C ASN A 162 13.74 2.99 4.78
N ASP A 163 14.28 1.90 5.33
CA ASP A 163 15.15 1.88 6.52
C ASP A 163 16.46 2.69 6.36
N ARG A 164 16.87 3.00 5.13
CA ARG A 164 18.02 3.85 4.80
C ARG A 164 17.64 5.32 4.64
N GLY A 165 16.37 5.67 4.80
CA GLY A 165 15.85 7.04 4.61
C GLY A 165 15.67 7.44 3.15
N GLU A 166 15.78 6.51 2.21
CA GLU A 166 15.47 6.77 0.81
C GLU A 166 13.97 7.01 0.67
N GLN A 167 13.59 7.99 -0.15
CA GLN A 167 12.19 8.33 -0.38
C GLN A 167 11.79 8.09 -1.83
N ARG A 168 10.58 7.58 -2.01
CA ARG A 168 9.94 7.39 -3.32
C ARG A 168 8.55 7.96 -3.29
N THR A 169 8.08 8.43 -4.44
CA THR A 169 6.72 8.90 -4.64
C THR A 169 6.13 8.18 -5.83
N GLN A 170 4.90 7.68 -5.69
CA GLN A 170 4.17 7.03 -6.78
C GLN A 170 2.73 7.48 -6.82
N GLN A 171 2.12 7.29 -7.97
CA GLN A 171 0.71 7.53 -8.19
C GLN A 171 -0.01 6.22 -8.48
N LEU A 172 -1.10 6.03 -7.75
CA LEU A 172 -2.08 4.99 -7.92
C LEU A 172 -3.30 5.66 -8.56
N ARG A 173 -3.86 5.06 -9.62
CA ARG A 173 -5.11 5.52 -10.23
C ARG A 173 -6.19 4.49 -10.03
N PHE A 174 -7.34 4.90 -9.50
CA PHE A 174 -8.48 4.03 -9.34
C PHE A 174 -9.05 3.64 -10.72
N ASN A 175 -9.37 2.36 -10.88
CA ASN A 175 -9.99 1.81 -12.08
C ASN A 175 -11.52 1.74 -11.95
N ASP A 176 -12.16 1.15 -12.96
CA ASP A 176 -13.61 0.91 -13.05
C ASP A 176 -14.18 -0.09 -12.02
N LYS A 177 -13.33 -0.61 -11.13
CA LYS A 177 -13.70 -1.51 -10.03
C LYS A 177 -13.41 -0.90 -8.67
N ASN A 178 -13.18 0.41 -8.60
CA ASN A 178 -12.83 1.14 -7.38
C ASN A 178 -11.55 0.63 -6.72
N LYS A 179 -10.59 0.14 -7.52
CA LYS A 179 -9.29 -0.35 -7.03
C LYS A 179 -8.14 0.33 -7.71
N SER A 180 -7.04 0.47 -7.00
CA SER A 180 -5.74 0.79 -7.55
C SER A 180 -4.67 -0.07 -6.92
N VAL A 181 -3.71 -0.50 -7.74
CA VAL A 181 -2.56 -1.28 -7.29
C VAL A 181 -1.34 -0.73 -8.01
N ILE A 182 -0.24 -0.59 -7.28
CA ILE A 182 1.08 -0.42 -7.87
C ILE A 182 1.98 -1.53 -7.34
N GLU A 183 2.66 -2.20 -8.28
CA GLU A 183 3.68 -3.19 -7.99
C GLU A 183 4.96 -2.76 -8.70
N VAL A 184 6.02 -2.54 -7.94
CA VAL A 184 7.35 -2.25 -8.48
C VAL A 184 8.25 -3.42 -8.12
N SER A 185 8.94 -3.96 -9.12
CA SER A 185 9.90 -5.05 -8.96
C SER A 185 11.12 -4.84 -9.86
N GLY A 186 12.23 -5.51 -9.55
CA GLY A 186 13.37 -5.63 -10.46
C GLY A 186 14.29 -4.40 -10.56
N CYS A 187 14.38 -3.61 -9.50
CA CYS A 187 15.62 -2.89 -9.21
C CYS A 187 16.52 -3.69 -8.25
#